data_AF-A0A7S1FDX3-F1
#
_entry.id   AF-A0A7S1FDX3-F1
#
_cell.length_a   1.000
_cell.length_b   1.000
_cell.length_c   1.000
_cell.angle_alpha   90.00
_cell.angle_beta   90.00
_cell.angle_gamma   90.00
#
_symmetry.space_group_name_H-M   'P 1'
#
loop_
_entity.id
_entity.type
_entity.pdbx_description
1 polymer ?
#
loop_
_entity_poly.entity_id
_entity_poly.type
_entity_poly.pdbx_seq_one_letter_code
_entity_poly.pdbx_strand_id
1 'polypeptide(L)'
;LKTLVIDSLSMGILSVPPPILARVFQELDVSVGRYHIADKLSQVPFPFPYVATMDLIMVFHTAITPIVMVSVLSSHSLLPIATVFLIVFFLWSIHLVAGELENPFD
;
A
#
# COMPACT_ATOMS: atom_id res chain seq x y z
N LEU A 1 1.27 -27.85 -11.33
CA LEU A 1 1.89 -27.41 -12.60
C LEU A 1 3.19 -28.17 -12.90
N LYS A 2 4.22 -28.11 -12.04
CA LYS A 2 5.51 -28.80 -12.29
C LYS A 2 5.37 -30.30 -12.60
N THR A 3 4.53 -31.02 -11.85
CA THR A 3 4.23 -32.43 -12.09
C THR A 3 3.67 -32.67 -13.49
N LEU A 4 2.74 -31.83 -13.95
CA LEU A 4 2.15 -31.92 -15.30
C LEU A 4 3.17 -31.71 -16.42
N VAL A 5 4.17 -30.84 -16.18
CA VAL A 5 5.28 -30.63 -17.14
C VAL A 5 6.19 -31.85 -17.20
N ILE A 6 6.47 -32.47 -16.04
CA ILE A 6 7.24 -33.73 -15.96
C ILE A 6 6.49 -34.86 -16.67
N ASP A 7 5.19 -34.98 -16.46
CA ASP A 7 4.36 -35.99 -17.11
C ASP A 7 4.34 -35.79 -18.63
N SER A 8 4.22 -34.54 -19.12
CA SER A 8 4.27 -34.20 -20.55
C SER A 8 5.63 -34.50 -21.21
N LEU A 9 6.73 -34.38 -20.44
CA LEU A 9 8.07 -34.78 -20.88
C LEU A 9 8.16 -36.31 -21.01
N SER A 10 7.61 -37.04 -20.03
CA SER A 10 7.60 -38.51 -20.03
C SER A 10 6.75 -39.13 -21.14
N MET A 11 5.66 -38.46 -21.52
CA MET A 11 4.79 -38.85 -22.63
C MET A 11 5.36 -38.48 -24.02
N GLY A 12 6.52 -37.82 -24.08
CA GLY A 12 7.15 -37.38 -25.33
C GLY A 12 6.44 -36.23 -26.05
N ILE A 13 5.43 -35.62 -25.42
CA ILE A 13 4.68 -34.47 -25.94
C ILE A 13 5.58 -33.22 -25.92
N LEU A 14 6.45 -33.12 -24.90
CA LEU A 14 7.39 -32.03 -24.73
C LEU A 14 8.82 -32.55 -25.00
N SER A 15 9.48 -32.03 -26.05
CA SER A 15 10.86 -32.40 -26.41
C SER A 15 11.79 -31.20 -26.23
N VAL A 16 12.15 -30.92 -24.98
CA VAL A 16 12.98 -29.76 -24.60
C VAL A 16 14.22 -30.22 -23.83
N PRO A 17 15.42 -29.68 -24.13
CA PRO A 17 16.62 -30.01 -23.39
C PRO A 17 16.51 -29.70 -21.88
N PRO A 18 17.12 -30.53 -21.00
CA PRO A 18 17.06 -30.34 -19.55
C PRO A 18 17.42 -28.93 -19.05
N PRO A 19 18.44 -28.22 -19.60
CA PRO A 19 18.77 -26.87 -19.14
C PRO A 19 17.65 -25.84 -19.35
N ILE A 20 16.89 -25.95 -20.43
CA ILE A 20 15.78 -25.03 -20.74
C ILE A 20 14.61 -25.33 -19.80
N LEU A 21 14.31 -26.62 -19.57
CA LEU A 21 13.28 -27.03 -18.64
C LEU A 21 13.58 -26.60 -17.20
N ALA A 22 14.83 -26.70 -16.77
CA ALA A 22 15.28 -26.19 -15.47
C ALA A 22 15.01 -24.68 -15.33
N ARG A 23 15.22 -23.90 -16.39
CA ARG A 23 14.90 -22.46 -16.37
C ARG A 23 13.41 -22.19 -16.21
N VAL A 24 12.55 -22.95 -16.89
CA VAL A 24 11.08 -22.83 -16.73
C VAL A 24 10.66 -23.12 -15.29
N PHE A 25 11.23 -24.15 -14.65
CA PHE A 25 10.94 -24.44 -13.25
C PHE A 25 11.42 -23.33 -12.30
N GLN A 26 12.57 -22.72 -12.56
CA GLN A 26 13.06 -21.56 -11.80
C GLN A 26 12.10 -20.37 -11.91
N GLU A 27 11.65 -20.02 -13.12
CA GLU A 27 10.69 -18.91 -13.31
C GLU A 27 9.35 -19.18 -12.63
N LEU A 28 8.88 -20.43 -12.66
CA LEU A 28 7.67 -20.83 -11.95
C LEU A 28 7.80 -20.70 -10.43
N ASP A 29 8.95 -21.06 -9.86
CA ASP A 29 9.21 -20.87 -8.42
C ASP A 29 9.24 -19.39 -8.04
N VAL A 30 9.91 -18.56 -8.86
CA VAL A 30 9.93 -17.11 -8.66
C VAL A 30 8.52 -16.52 -8.73
N SER A 31 7.71 -16.97 -9.69
CA SER A 31 6.32 -16.51 -9.84
C SER A 31 5.44 -16.88 -8.64
N VAL A 32 5.50 -18.13 -8.17
CA VAL A 32 4.75 -18.58 -6.99
C VAL A 32 5.20 -17.84 -5.73
N GLY A 33 6.51 -17.58 -5.58
CA GLY A 33 7.04 -16.76 -4.50
C GLY A 33 6.49 -15.33 -4.51
N ARG A 34 6.46 -14.69 -5.69
CA ARG A 34 5.87 -13.35 -5.86
C ARG A 34 4.37 -13.33 -5.57
N TYR A 35 3.63 -14.35 -6.00
CA TYR A 35 2.21 -14.50 -5.71
C TYR A 35 1.95 -14.55 -4.20
N HIS A 36 2.68 -15.38 -3.46
CA HIS A 36 2.52 -15.45 -2.01
C HIS A 36 2.91 -14.16 -1.27
N ILE A 37 3.85 -13.37 -1.80
CA ILE A 37 4.16 -12.05 -1.23
C ILE A 37 2.98 -11.10 -1.43
N ALA A 38 2.38 -11.08 -2.63
CA ALA A 38 1.21 -10.27 -2.91
C ALA A 38 -0.01 -10.69 -2.07
N ASP A 39 -0.24 -11.99 -1.92
CA ASP A 39 -1.30 -12.56 -1.08
C ASP A 39 -1.11 -12.20 0.41
N LYS A 40 0.12 -12.18 0.91
CA LYS A 40 0.39 -11.70 2.27
C LYS A 40 0.06 -10.21 2.45
N LEU A 41 0.32 -9.38 1.43
CA LEU A 41 0.00 -7.95 1.47
C LEU A 41 -1.52 -7.71 1.49
N SER A 42 -2.32 -8.56 0.85
CA SER A 42 -3.79 -8.44 0.93
C SER A 42 -4.39 -9.02 2.22
N GLN A 43 -3.75 -10.03 2.82
CA GLN A 43 -4.29 -10.75 3.99
C GLN A 43 -3.90 -10.14 5.34
N VAL A 44 -2.81 -9.38 5.41
CA VAL A 44 -2.28 -8.83 6.67
C VAL A 44 -2.68 -7.35 6.79
N PRO A 45 -3.75 -7.02 7.50
CA PRO A 45 -4.16 -5.62 7.68
C PRO A 45 -3.15 -4.88 8.56
N PHE A 46 -3.09 -3.56 8.41
CA PHE A 46 -2.28 -2.75 9.31
C PHE A 46 -2.85 -2.82 10.74
N PRO A 47 -1.99 -2.74 11.78
CA PRO A 47 -2.46 -2.89 13.13
C PRO A 47 -3.49 -1.81 13.50
N PHE A 48 -4.69 -2.25 13.89
CA PHE A 48 -5.79 -1.35 14.28
C PHE A 48 -5.38 -0.22 15.25
N PRO A 49 -4.56 -0.47 16.31
CA PRO A 49 -4.17 0.60 17.22
C PRO A 49 -3.43 1.75 16.52
N TYR A 50 -2.65 1.46 15.48
CA TYR A 50 -1.95 2.49 14.73
C TYR A 50 -2.93 3.35 13.92
N VAL A 51 -3.85 2.74 13.18
CA VAL A 51 -4.90 3.46 12.42
C VAL A 51 -5.69 4.37 13.36
N ALA A 52 -6.19 3.81 14.47
CA ALA A 52 -6.97 4.56 15.45
C ALA A 52 -6.20 5.74 16.05
N THR A 53 -4.90 5.59 16.33
CA THR A 53 -4.09 6.71 16.83
C THR A 53 -3.84 7.77 15.77
N MET A 54 -3.65 7.39 14.51
CA MET A 54 -3.45 8.32 13.40
C MET A 54 -4.71 9.17 13.17
N ASP A 55 -5.87 8.52 13.12
CA ASP A 55 -7.18 9.19 12.98
C ASP A 55 -7.40 10.20 14.12
N LEU A 56 -7.12 9.77 15.36
CA LEU A 56 -7.26 10.62 16.53
C LEU A 56 -6.35 11.85 16.45
N ILE A 57 -5.09 11.67 16.07
CA ILE A 57 -4.13 12.76 15.88
C ILE A 57 -4.60 13.71 14.77
N MET A 58 -5.13 13.19 13.67
CA MET A 58 -5.65 13.99 12.55
C MET A 58 -6.85 14.84 12.96
N VAL A 59 -7.76 14.28 13.76
CA VAL A 59 -8.90 15.01 14.35
C VAL A 59 -8.41 16.12 15.28
N PHE A 60 -7.50 15.83 16.21
CA PHE A 60 -6.94 16.84 17.11
C PHE A 60 -6.17 17.92 16.35
N HIS A 61 -5.37 17.54 15.36
CA HIS A 61 -4.65 18.47 14.50
C HIS A 61 -5.63 19.43 13.80
N THR A 62 -6.73 18.90 13.25
CA THR A 62 -7.76 19.69 12.59
C THR A 62 -8.43 20.69 13.54
N ALA A 63 -8.65 20.31 14.80
CA ALA A 63 -9.25 21.18 15.81
C ALA A 63 -8.29 22.26 16.35
N ILE A 64 -7.00 21.92 16.54
CA ILE A 64 -6.00 22.80 17.14
C ILE A 64 -5.43 23.80 16.12
N THR A 65 -5.24 23.39 14.86
CA THR A 65 -4.65 24.23 13.82
C THR A 65 -5.35 25.59 13.64
N PRO A 66 -6.70 25.70 13.62
CA PRO A 66 -7.39 26.99 13.58
C PRO A 66 -7.04 27.91 14.76
N ILE A 67 -6.99 27.35 15.98
CA ILE A 67 -6.70 28.11 17.21
C ILE A 67 -5.29 28.69 17.14
N VAL A 68 -4.32 27.87 16.74
CA VAL A 68 -2.92 28.27 16.62
C VAL A 68 -2.74 29.31 15.50
N MET A 69 -3.33 29.08 14.32
CA MET A 69 -3.13 29.96 13.17
C MET A 69 -3.75 31.35 13.38
N VAL A 70 -4.91 31.44 14.05
CA VAL A 70 -5.50 32.75 14.42
C VAL A 70 -4.60 33.51 15.39
N SER A 71 -3.96 32.81 16.35
CA SER A 71 -3.03 33.45 17.28
C SER A 71 -1.73 33.90 16.60
N VAL A 72 -1.19 33.09 15.69
CA VAL A 72 0.10 33.35 15.02
C VAL A 72 -0.03 34.46 13.98
N LEU A 73 -1.14 34.49 13.24
CA LEU A 73 -1.38 35.42 12.13
C LEU A 73 -2.35 36.53 12.52
N SER A 74 -2.33 36.94 13.79
CA SER A 74 -3.25 37.94 14.36
C SER A 74 -3.21 39.32 13.68
N SER A 75 -2.13 39.64 12.97
CA SER A 75 -1.99 40.86 12.15
C SER A 75 -2.74 40.81 10.83
N HIS A 76 -3.26 39.65 10.40
CA HIS A 76 -3.89 39.45 9.10
C HIS A 76 -5.27 38.81 9.25
N SER A 77 -6.32 39.47 8.75
CA SER A 77 -7.69 38.99 8.93
C SER A 77 -8.07 37.80 8.03
N LEU A 78 -7.47 37.66 6.84
CA LEU A 78 -7.83 36.62 5.85
C LEU A 78 -6.80 35.50 5.71
N LEU A 79 -5.54 35.78 6.03
CA LEU A 79 -4.44 34.82 5.88
C LEU A 79 -4.60 33.54 6.72
N PRO A 80 -5.08 33.58 8.00
CA PRO A 80 -5.30 32.38 8.79
C PRO A 80 -6.27 31.40 8.14
N ILE A 81 -7.29 31.89 7.42
CA ILE A 81 -8.30 31.04 6.77
C ILE A 81 -7.64 30.23 5.65
N ALA A 82 -6.86 30.90 4.80
CA ALA A 82 -6.17 30.24 3.69
C ALA A 82 -5.12 29.24 4.17
N THR A 83 -4.36 29.56 5.22
CA THR A 83 -3.32 28.67 5.74
C THR A 83 -3.90 27.45 6.46
N VAL A 84 -4.96 27.62 7.26
CA VAL A 84 -5.67 26.50 7.90
C VAL A 84 -6.23 25.55 6.85
N PHE A 85 -6.90 26.08 5.82
CA PHE A 85 -7.42 25.25 4.73
C PHE A 85 -6.31 24.44 4.08
N LEU A 86 -5.21 25.07 3.66
CA LEU A 86 -4.12 24.38 2.98
C LEU A 86 -3.48 23.28 3.84
N ILE A 87 -3.19 23.57 5.12
CA ILE A 87 -2.54 22.62 6.02
C ILE A 87 -3.46 21.42 6.28
N VAL A 88 -4.70 21.68 6.69
CA VAL A 88 -5.66 20.61 7.04
C VAL A 88 -6.00 19.80 5.80
N PHE A 89 -6.29 20.44 4.67
CA PHE A 89 -6.60 19.76 3.41
C PHE A 89 -5.46 18.84 2.96
N PHE A 90 -4.22 19.33 2.96
CA PHE A 90 -3.08 18.55 2.49
C PHE A 90 -2.81 17.34 3.38
N LEU A 91 -2.88 17.51 4.70
CA LEU A 91 -2.66 16.41 5.64
C LEU A 91 -3.77 15.36 5.56
N TRP A 92 -5.04 15.76 5.45
CA TRP A 92 -6.14 14.82 5.22
C TRP A 92 -6.01 14.11 3.87
N SER A 93 -5.59 14.81 2.81
CA SER A 93 -5.39 14.21 1.50
C SER A 93 -4.33 13.10 1.56
N ILE A 94 -3.19 13.35 2.20
CA ILE A 94 -2.14 12.33 2.36
C ILE A 94 -2.63 11.17 3.23
N HIS A 95 -3.33 11.45 4.33
CA HIS A 95 -3.83 10.42 5.24
C HIS A 95 -4.85 9.49 4.54
N LEU A 96 -5.78 10.05 3.76
CA LEU A 96 -6.75 9.25 3.00
C LEU A 96 -6.07 8.43 1.90
N VAL A 97 -5.14 9.01 1.14
CA VAL A 97 -4.36 8.29 0.13
C VAL A 97 -3.53 7.16 0.76
N ALA A 98 -2.96 7.39 1.95
CA ALA A 98 -2.23 6.34 2.67
C ALA A 98 -3.15 5.17 3.06
N GLY A 99 -4.40 5.47 3.45
CA GLY A 99 -5.42 4.44 3.70
C GLY A 99 -5.76 3.62 2.46
N GLU A 100 -5.90 4.26 1.30
CA GLU A 100 -6.13 3.56 0.01
C GLU A 100 -4.93 2.70 -0.40
N LEU A 101 -3.70 3.15 -0.12
CA LEU A 101 -2.48 2.40 -0.43
C LEU A 101 -2.24 1.21 0.50
N GLU A 102 -2.86 1.19 1.69
CA GLU A 102 -2.75 0.09 2.64
C GLU A 102 -3.44 -1.18 2.13
N ASN A 103 -4.56 -1.04 1.44
CA ASN A 103 -5.24 -2.14 0.76
C ASN A 103 -5.29 -1.91 -0.76
N PRO A 104 -4.17 -2.15 -1.48
CA PRO A 104 -4.05 -1.82 -2.89
C PRO A 104 -4.88 -2.73 -3.82
N PHE A 105 -5.62 -3.70 -3.27
CA PHE A 105 -6.34 -4.72 -4.02
C PHE A 105 -7.84 -4.81 -3.66
N ASP A 106 -8.37 -3.86 -2.88
CA ASP A 106 -9.82 -3.70 -2.68
C ASP A 106 -10.57 -3.31 -3.96
#